data_AF-A0A9D7TZQ7-F1
#
_entry.id   AF-A0A9D7TZQ7-F1
#
_cell.length_a   1.000
_cell.length_b   1.000
_cell.length_c   1.000
_cell.angle_alpha   90.00
_cell.angle_beta   90.00
_cell.angle_gamma   90.00
#
_symmetry.space_group_name_H-M   'P 1'
#
loop_
_entity.id
_entity.type
_entity.pdbx_description
1 polymer ?
#
loop_
_entity_poly.entity_id
_entity_poly.type
_entity_poly.pdbx_seq_one_letter_code
_entity_poly.pdbx_strand_id
1 'polypeptide(L)'
;MYKSKVNMGVGHKLSNLQLELLKLYSEDISDDDLLVFKSFISRHFAEKAIKEANKVWDEKKWDEAKVQEILESNFRKSSSVK
;
A
#
# COMPACT_ATOMS: atom_id res chain seq x y z
N MET A 1 -11.19 0.43 39.39
CA MET A 1 -11.53 -0.83 38.71
C MET A 1 -12.23 -0.52 37.39
N TYR A 2 -11.51 -0.46 36.27
CA TYR A 2 -12.10 -0.25 34.95
C TYR A 2 -12.54 -1.59 34.37
N LYS A 3 -13.85 -1.78 34.16
CA LYS A 3 -14.39 -2.96 33.50
C LYS A 3 -14.06 -2.90 32.01
N SER A 4 -13.23 -3.83 31.56
CA SER A 4 -13.03 -4.21 30.18
C SER A 4 -14.38 -4.57 29.54
N LYS A 5 -14.76 -3.87 28.46
CA LYS A 5 -15.76 -4.35 27.52
C LYS A 5 -15.01 -4.89 26.30
N VAL A 6 -14.66 -6.17 26.38
CA VAL A 6 -14.31 -6.96 25.20
C VAL A 6 -15.57 -7.02 24.34
N ASN A 7 -15.52 -6.41 23.16
CA ASN A 7 -16.58 -6.55 22.17
C ASN A 7 -16.25 -7.79 21.31
N MET A 8 -16.71 -8.96 21.75
CA MET A 8 -16.70 -10.19 20.95
C MET A 8 -17.96 -10.25 20.09
N GLY A 9 -17.80 -10.40 18.78
CA GLY A 9 -18.85 -10.92 17.89
C GLY A 9 -19.38 -9.97 16.82
N VAL A 10 -18.54 -9.57 15.86
CA VAL A 10 -19.03 -9.33 14.48
C VAL A 10 -18.28 -10.33 13.62
N GLY A 11 -18.98 -11.36 13.12
CA GLY A 11 -18.43 -12.23 12.09
C GLY A 11 -18.16 -11.37 10.87
N HIS A 12 -16.92 -10.90 10.72
CA HIS A 12 -16.50 -10.15 9.54
C HIS A 12 -16.63 -11.09 8.35
N LYS A 13 -17.68 -10.88 7.54
CA LYS A 13 -17.79 -11.54 6.24
C LYS A 13 -16.53 -11.21 5.46
N LEU A 14 -15.83 -12.24 5.01
CA LEU A 14 -14.63 -12.07 4.21
C LEU A 14 -14.96 -11.24 2.97
N SER A 15 -14.05 -10.36 2.58
CA SER A 15 -14.18 -9.62 1.32
C SER A 15 -14.11 -10.59 0.14
N ASN A 16 -14.64 -10.18 -1.01
CA ASN A 16 -14.59 -10.99 -2.22
C ASN A 16 -13.14 -11.41 -2.55
N LEU A 17 -12.18 -10.49 -2.39
CA LEU A 17 -10.76 -10.80 -2.61
C LEU A 17 -10.25 -11.87 -1.63
N GLN A 18 -10.61 -11.77 -0.35
CA GLN A 18 -10.23 -12.78 0.65
C GLN A 18 -10.83 -14.16 0.32
N LEU A 19 -12.08 -14.21 -0.15
CA LEU A 19 -12.73 -15.45 -0.56
C LEU A 19 -12.08 -16.08 -1.80
N GLU A 20 -11.74 -15.28 -2.82
CA GLU A 20 -11.05 -15.77 -4.01
C GLU A 20 -9.63 -16.26 -3.70
N LEU A 21 -8.90 -15.56 -2.82
CA LEU A 21 -7.59 -16.03 -2.34
C LEU A 21 -7.69 -17.37 -1.61
N LEU A 22 -8.74 -17.58 -0.81
CA LEU A 22 -8.96 -18.87 -0.13
C LEU A 22 -9.24 -20.02 -1.11
N LYS A 23 -10.03 -19.77 -2.16
CA LYS A 23 -10.24 -20.76 -3.24
C LYS A 23 -8.95 -21.04 -4.00
N LEU A 24 -8.16 -20.01 -4.25
CA LEU A 24 -6.86 -20.15 -4.89
C LEU A 24 -5.93 -21.03 -4.04
N TYR A 25 -5.85 -20.79 -2.73
CA TYR A 25 -5.04 -21.63 -1.82
C TYR A 25 -5.52 -23.08 -1.70
N SER A 26 -6.80 -23.38 -1.97
CA SER A 26 -7.29 -24.76 -1.91
C SER A 26 -6.82 -25.65 -3.07
N GLU A 27 -6.20 -25.08 -4.10
CA GLU A 27 -5.72 -25.80 -5.30
C GLU A 27 -4.27 -26.30 -5.19
N ASP A 28 -3.67 -26.32 -3.98
CA ASP A 28 -2.30 -26.78 -3.69
C ASP A 28 -1.23 -26.17 -4.62
N ILE A 29 -1.23 -24.84 -4.68
CA ILE A 29 -0.36 -24.06 -5.55
C ILE A 29 1.09 -24.17 -5.07
N SER A 30 2.02 -24.36 -6.00
CA SER A 30 3.44 -24.38 -5.71
C SER A 30 3.94 -23.05 -5.12
N ASP A 31 4.99 -23.10 -4.30
CA ASP A 31 5.62 -21.88 -3.76
C ASP A 31 6.14 -20.95 -4.87
N ASP A 32 6.58 -21.51 -5.99
CA ASP A 32 7.04 -20.77 -7.17
C ASP A 32 5.90 -19.97 -7.81
N ASP A 33 4.74 -20.60 -8.02
CA ASP A 33 3.56 -19.92 -8.56
C ASP A 33 3.01 -18.87 -7.58
N LEU A 34 3.08 -19.12 -6.28
CA LEU A 34 2.73 -18.13 -5.25
C LEU A 34 3.65 -16.91 -5.31
N LEU A 35 4.95 -17.11 -5.55
CA LEU A 35 5.92 -16.03 -5.72
C LEU A 35 5.63 -15.21 -6.98
N VAL A 36 5.28 -15.86 -8.09
CA VAL A 36 4.87 -15.19 -9.33
C VAL A 36 3.62 -14.35 -9.09
N PHE A 37 2.61 -14.91 -8.41
CA PHE A 37 1.37 -14.21 -8.08
C PHE A 37 1.61 -12.96 -7.21
N LYS A 38 2.44 -13.08 -6.16
CA LYS A 38 2.85 -11.94 -5.33
C LYS A 38 3.56 -10.86 -6.14
N SER A 39 4.44 -11.26 -7.05
CA SER A 39 5.17 -10.33 -7.92
C SER A 39 4.23 -9.60 -8.88
N PHE A 40 3.25 -10.31 -9.45
CA PHE A 40 2.22 -9.72 -10.31
C PHE A 40 1.38 -8.66 -9.58
N ILE A 41 0.88 -8.98 -8.39
CA ILE A 41 0.11 -8.03 -7.57
C ILE A 41 0.96 -6.81 -7.20
N SER A 42 2.19 -7.04 -6.75
CA SER A 42 3.10 -5.96 -6.35
C SER A 42 3.38 -5.00 -7.50
N ARG A 43 3.62 -5.55 -8.69
CA ARG A 43 3.82 -4.77 -9.91
C ARG A 43 2.60 -3.94 -10.26
N HIS A 44 1.40 -4.52 -10.22
CA HIS A 44 0.16 -3.80 -10.51
C HIS A 44 -0.03 -2.57 -9.60
N PHE A 45 0.18 -2.73 -8.30
CA PHE A 45 0.05 -1.62 -7.35
C PHE A 45 1.17 -0.59 -7.49
N ALA A 46 2.39 -1.01 -7.80
CA ALA A 46 3.50 -0.10 -8.09
C ALA A 46 3.22 0.76 -9.33
N GLU A 47 2.79 0.14 -10.42
CA GLU A 47 2.41 0.85 -11.67
C GLU A 47 1.26 1.82 -11.42
N LYS A 48 0.24 1.42 -10.66
CA LYS A 48 -0.85 2.31 -10.27
C LYS A 48 -0.37 3.49 -9.43
N ALA A 49 0.50 3.25 -8.44
CA ALA A 49 1.04 4.30 -7.60
C ALA A 49 1.86 5.32 -8.40
N ILE A 50 2.71 4.85 -9.33
CA ILE A 50 3.48 5.71 -10.24
C ILE A 50 2.55 6.53 -11.12
N LYS A 51 1.50 5.91 -11.69
CA LYS A 51 0.53 6.61 -12.54
C LYS A 51 -0.19 7.74 -11.79
N GLU A 52 -0.65 7.47 -10.56
CA GLU A 52 -1.30 8.49 -9.74
C GLU A 52 -0.31 9.59 -9.32
N ALA A 53 0.95 9.25 -9.01
CA ALA A 53 1.99 10.24 -8.71
C ALA A 53 2.26 11.16 -9.91
N ASN A 54 2.39 10.60 -11.11
CA ASN A 54 2.56 11.37 -12.35
C ASN A 54 1.36 12.29 -12.61
N LYS A 55 0.14 11.80 -12.39
CA LYS A 55 -1.07 12.62 -12.54
C LYS A 55 -1.04 13.85 -11.63
N VAL A 56 -0.69 13.66 -10.35
CA VAL A 56 -0.56 14.79 -9.41
C VAL A 56 0.56 15.74 -9.83
N TRP A 57 1.67 15.20 -10.32
CA TRP A 57 2.80 15.98 -10.81
C TRP A 57 2.38 16.90 -11.95
N ASP A 58 1.69 16.36 -12.95
CA ASP A 58 1.20 17.07 -14.12
C ASP A 58 0.14 18.11 -13.75
N GLU A 59 -0.85 17.73 -12.92
CA GLU A 59 -1.93 18.63 -12.46
C GLU A 59 -1.38 19.84 -11.70
N LYS A 60 -0.33 19.63 -10.91
CA LYS A 60 0.30 20.69 -10.13
C LYS A 60 1.37 21.45 -10.91
N LYS A 61 1.63 21.08 -12.16
CA LYS A 61 2.71 21.63 -13.01
C LYS A 61 4.03 21.67 -12.26
N TRP A 62 4.32 20.62 -11.51
CA TRP A 62 5.56 20.54 -10.75
C TRP A 62 6.75 20.43 -11.71
N ASP A 63 7.79 21.17 -11.38
CA ASP A 63 9.04 21.23 -12.12
C ASP A 63 10.21 20.89 -11.19
N GLU A 64 11.43 20.95 -11.72
CA GLU A 64 12.64 20.72 -10.93
C GLU A 64 12.74 21.63 -9.71
N ALA A 65 12.19 22.84 -9.75
CA ALA A 65 12.19 23.74 -8.61
C ALA A 65 11.33 23.19 -7.46
N LYS A 66 10.17 22.60 -7.78
CA LYS A 66 9.37 21.91 -6.75
C LYS A 66 10.11 20.69 -6.17
N VAL A 67 10.90 19.98 -6.97
CA VAL A 67 11.73 18.87 -6.47
C VAL A 67 12.75 19.37 -5.46
N GLN A 68 13.45 20.47 -5.78
CA GLN A 68 14.41 21.09 -4.88
C GLN A 68 13.73 21.57 -3.58
N GLU A 69 12.57 22.22 -3.68
CA GLU A 69 11.78 22.65 -2.51
C GLU A 69 11.41 21.47 -1.59
N ILE A 70 10.93 20.36 -2.18
CA ILE A 70 10.56 19.16 -1.42
C ILE A 70 11.78 18.55 -0.74
N LEU A 71 12.91 18.42 -1.45
CA LEU A 71 14.16 17.89 -0.91
C LEU A 71 14.65 18.76 0.26
N GLU A 72 14.75 20.07 0.07
CA GLU A 72 15.18 21.02 1.10
C GLU A 72 14.27 21.00 2.33
N SER A 73 12.95 20.89 2.13
CA SER A 73 11.98 20.81 3.24
C SER A 73 12.18 19.55 4.09
N ASN A 74 12.53 18.42 3.46
CA ASN A 74 12.78 17.15 4.16
C ASN A 74 14.12 17.18 4.90
N PHE A 75 15.17 17.74 4.31
CA PHE A 75 16.47 17.94 4.98
C PHE A 75 16.37 18.91 6.17
N ARG A 76 15.58 19.98 6.03
CA ARG A 76 15.37 20.92 7.14
C ARG A 76 14.61 20.29 8.31
N LYS A 77 13.64 19.40 8.03
CA LYS A 77 12.93 18.64 9.07
C LYS A 77 13.81 17.62 9.78
N SER A 78 14.67 16.89 9.05
CA SER A 78 15.58 15.91 9.69
C SER A 78 16.69 16.59 10.51
N SER A 79 17.09 17.80 10.13
CA SER A 79 18.11 18.58 10.85
C SER A 79 17.59 19.24 12.14
N SER A 80 16.27 19.43 12.27
CA SER A 80 15.62 20.06 13.43
C SER A 80 15.15 19.04 14.48
N VAL A 81 15.34 17.74 14.24
CA VAL A 81 15.14 16.67 15.21
C VAL A 81 16.52 16.29 15.79
N LYS A 82 17.02 17.13 16.69
CA LYS A 82 18.08 16.81 17.65
C LYS A 82 17.69 17.37 19.00
#